data_AF-A0A820IC27-F1
#
_entry.id   AF-A0A820IC27-F1
#
_cell.length_a   1.000
_cell.length_b   1.000
_cell.length_c   1.000
_cell.angle_alpha   90.00
_cell.angle_beta   90.00
_cell.angle_gamma   90.00
#
_symmetry.space_group_name_H-M   'P 1'
#
loop_
_entity.id
_entity.type
_entity.pdbx_description
1 polymer ?
#
loop_
_entity_poly.entity_id
_entity_poly.type
_entity_poly.pdbx_seq_one_letter_code
_entity_poly.pdbx_strand_id
1 'polypeptide(L)'
;IKRDEQERITKEEGASPKTLNLCVNKIIKMNNNLLFELRCQDSLKIIRMGRDEGLSTPNEPCLQRISIETIIEHIFNEDPPLLQRNRAKRAQGLKQLLIEEADIVVCTLNYCGNSQFDPFCLARQSQRPSFDCLIVDEASQCLEIDVFIPLRLGIRHILLVHDPEQLPPTVISNRALNAKFSQSLMERLYSLFKSNNLISVLNIINQDWHAPIQDAENRQCIFN
;
A
#
# COMPACT_ATOMS: atom_id res chain seq x y z
N ILE A 1 -6.00 25.43 -19.85
CA ILE A 1 -6.67 25.85 -18.60
C ILE A 1 -7.07 24.63 -17.77
N LYS A 2 -8.11 23.82 -18.12
CA LYS A 2 -8.48 22.63 -17.31
C LYS A 2 -7.40 21.55 -17.20
N ARG A 3 -6.68 21.25 -18.30
CA ARG A 3 -5.57 20.28 -18.32
C ARG A 3 -4.35 20.74 -17.53
N ASP A 4 -3.98 22.02 -17.67
CA ASP A 4 -2.79 22.58 -16.99
C ASP A 4 -3.00 22.74 -15.48
N GLU A 5 -4.25 22.91 -15.04
CA GLU A 5 -4.63 22.99 -13.64
C GLU A 5 -4.69 21.58 -13.00
N GLN A 6 -5.18 20.57 -13.74
CA GLN A 6 -5.09 19.15 -13.34
C GLN A 6 -3.64 18.62 -13.32
N GLU A 7 -2.78 19.04 -14.26
CA GLU A 7 -1.34 18.72 -14.24
C GLU A 7 -0.58 19.36 -13.06
N ARG A 8 -1.05 20.52 -12.57
CA ARG A 8 -0.45 21.17 -11.38
C ARG A 8 -0.85 20.47 -10.09
N ILE A 9 -2.12 20.05 -9.98
CA ILE A 9 -2.63 19.29 -8.83
C ILE A 9 -1.94 17.91 -8.76
N THR A 10 -1.82 17.21 -9.89
CA THR A 10 -1.13 15.91 -9.95
C THR A 10 0.38 15.98 -9.70
N LYS A 11 1.05 17.09 -10.06
CA LYS A 11 2.45 17.33 -9.66
C LYS A 11 2.65 17.47 -8.15
N GLU A 12 1.64 17.92 -7.42
CA GLU A 12 1.69 18.04 -5.96
C GLU A 12 1.19 16.75 -5.24
N GLU A 13 0.39 15.92 -5.91
CA GLU A 13 -0.28 14.74 -5.32
C GLU A 13 0.34 13.38 -5.66
N GLY A 14 1.36 13.31 -6.52
CA GLY A 14 2.08 12.06 -6.80
C GLY A 14 2.67 11.45 -5.52
N ALA A 15 2.24 10.22 -5.17
CA ALA A 15 2.72 9.37 -4.07
C ALA A 15 3.31 10.12 -2.86
N SER A 16 2.63 11.17 -2.40
CA SER A 16 3.14 12.00 -1.31
C SER A 16 2.99 11.23 0.02
N PRO A 17 3.81 11.54 1.05
CA PRO A 17 3.58 11.04 2.40
C PRO A 17 2.14 11.27 2.89
N LYS A 18 1.46 12.31 2.40
CA LYS A 18 0.04 12.60 2.70
C LYS A 18 -0.90 11.54 2.12
N THR A 19 -0.64 11.04 0.92
CA THR A 19 -1.43 9.99 0.27
C THR A 19 -1.34 8.67 1.05
N LEU A 20 -0.14 8.30 1.51
CA LEU A 20 0.05 7.14 2.39
C LEU A 20 -0.72 7.31 3.72
N ASN A 21 -0.65 8.48 4.35
CA ASN A 21 -1.40 8.76 5.59
C ASN A 21 -2.91 8.58 5.39
N LEU A 22 -3.45 9.10 4.28
CA LEU A 22 -4.86 8.98 3.97
C LEU A 22 -5.28 7.51 3.80
N CYS A 23 -4.51 6.72 3.05
CA CYS A 23 -4.75 5.29 2.87
C CYS A 23 -4.73 4.54 4.21
N VAL A 24 -3.69 4.76 5.03
CA VAL A 24 -3.57 4.13 6.36
C VAL A 24 -4.75 4.51 7.26
N ASN A 25 -5.20 5.76 7.24
CA ASN A 25 -6.37 6.19 8.00
C ASN A 25 -7.66 5.52 7.53
N LYS A 26 -7.86 5.34 6.22
CA LYS A 26 -9.00 4.59 5.68
C LYS A 26 -8.96 3.14 6.20
N ILE A 27 -7.80 2.49 6.16
CA ILE A 27 -7.60 1.12 6.66
C ILE A 27 -7.91 1.02 8.16
N ILE A 28 -7.37 1.91 9.00
CA ILE A 28 -7.64 1.90 10.45
C ILE A 28 -9.12 2.08 10.73
N LYS A 29 -9.78 3.05 10.07
CA LYS A 29 -11.21 3.30 10.25
C LYS A 29 -12.05 2.10 9.84
N MET A 30 -11.75 1.51 8.67
CA MET A 30 -12.40 0.30 8.18
C MET A 30 -12.19 -0.87 9.14
N ASN A 31 -10.96 -1.08 9.64
CA ASN A 31 -10.65 -2.14 10.60
C ASN A 31 -11.46 -1.98 11.89
N ASN A 32 -11.48 -0.80 12.49
CA ASN A 32 -12.25 -0.55 13.72
C ASN A 32 -13.75 -0.80 13.52
N ASN A 33 -14.30 -0.39 12.37
CA ASN A 33 -15.70 -0.64 12.03
C ASN A 33 -15.98 -2.13 11.80
N LEU A 34 -15.10 -2.84 11.08
CA LEU A 34 -15.23 -4.27 10.80
C LEU A 34 -15.13 -5.11 12.08
N LEU A 35 -14.19 -4.79 12.97
CA LEU A 35 -14.07 -5.48 14.27
C LEU A 35 -15.34 -5.29 15.11
N PHE A 36 -15.93 -4.09 15.07
CA PHE A 36 -17.21 -3.81 15.72
C PHE A 36 -18.36 -4.62 15.12
N GLU A 37 -18.48 -4.66 13.80
CA GLU A 37 -19.54 -5.40 13.09
C GLU A 37 -19.43 -6.92 13.28
N LEU A 38 -18.22 -7.47 13.18
CA LEU A 38 -17.95 -8.91 13.27
C LEU A 38 -17.87 -9.43 14.71
N ARG A 39 -17.97 -8.54 15.71
CA ARG A 39 -17.81 -8.88 17.15
C ARG A 39 -16.50 -9.64 17.44
N CYS A 40 -15.45 -9.37 16.66
CA CYS A 40 -14.13 -9.95 16.90
C CYS A 40 -13.44 -9.21 18.05
N GLN A 41 -12.85 -9.97 18.98
CA GLN A 41 -12.06 -9.41 20.09
C GLN A 41 -10.58 -9.25 19.72
N ASP A 42 -10.11 -9.95 18.69
CA ASP A 42 -8.74 -9.88 18.24
C ASP A 42 -8.51 -8.59 17.44
N SER A 43 -7.57 -7.76 17.89
CA SER A 43 -7.16 -6.56 17.17
C SER A 43 -6.07 -6.91 16.15
N LEU A 44 -6.25 -6.50 14.89
CA LEU A 44 -5.20 -6.61 13.88
C LEU A 44 -3.99 -5.77 14.28
N LYS A 45 -2.81 -6.38 14.22
CA LYS A 45 -1.51 -5.72 14.39
C LYS A 45 -1.13 -5.03 13.08
N ILE A 46 -1.43 -3.73 13.03
CA ILE A 46 -1.10 -2.89 11.88
C ILE A 46 0.20 -2.16 12.17
N ILE A 47 1.16 -2.25 11.24
CA ILE A 47 2.41 -1.51 11.29
C ILE A 47 2.53 -0.62 10.06
N ARG A 48 2.76 0.67 10.30
CA ARG A 48 3.12 1.63 9.26
C ARG A 48 4.63 1.73 9.18
N MET A 49 5.16 1.64 7.96
CA MET A 49 6.56 1.91 7.66
C MET A 49 6.68 3.02 6.62
N GLY A 50 7.70 3.86 6.76
CA GLY A 50 7.91 5.01 5.89
C GLY A 50 8.42 6.20 6.68
N ARG A 51 8.70 7.30 6.00
CA ARG A 51 9.01 8.54 6.73
C ARG A 51 7.75 9.07 7.40
N ASP A 52 7.93 9.68 8.56
CA ASP A 52 6.90 10.38 9.33
C ASP A 52 6.56 11.77 8.76
N GLU A 53 6.88 12.02 7.49
CA GLU A 53 6.60 13.29 6.82
C GLU A 53 5.07 13.54 6.83
N GLY A 54 4.63 14.55 7.58
CA GLY A 54 3.21 14.89 7.77
C GLY A 54 2.51 14.18 8.94
N LEU A 55 3.18 13.26 9.65
CA LEU A 55 2.65 12.66 10.88
C LEU A 55 2.75 13.59 12.09
N SER A 56 3.59 14.63 12.02
CA SER A 56 3.75 15.64 13.06
C SER A 56 2.60 16.64 13.16
N THR A 57 1.49 16.44 12.42
CA THR A 57 0.27 17.21 12.67
C THR A 57 -0.39 16.70 13.97
N PRO A 58 -0.70 17.58 14.94
CA PRO A 58 -1.36 17.19 16.20
C PRO A 58 -2.75 16.54 16.01
N ASN A 59 -3.26 16.48 14.77
CA ASN A 59 -4.60 16.06 14.45
C ASN A 59 -4.75 14.53 14.21
N GLU A 60 -3.66 13.77 14.07
CA GLU A 60 -3.75 12.32 13.78
C GLU A 60 -2.85 11.44 14.69
N PRO A 61 -3.12 11.41 16.01
CA PRO A 61 -2.31 10.65 16.98
C PRO A 61 -2.36 9.13 16.76
N CYS A 62 -3.35 8.61 16.03
CA CYS A 62 -3.48 7.18 15.71
C CYS A 62 -2.39 6.70 14.74
N LEU A 63 -1.99 7.51 13.76
CA LEU A 63 -0.98 7.13 12.78
C LEU A 63 0.42 7.04 13.40
N GLN A 64 0.75 7.94 14.33
CA GLN A 64 2.01 7.89 15.07
C GLN A 64 2.12 6.59 15.87
N ARG A 65 1.02 6.16 16.52
CA ARG A 65 1.03 4.95 17.37
C ARG A 65 1.34 3.66 16.62
N ILE A 66 1.02 3.60 15.33
CA ILE A 66 1.30 2.42 14.49
C ILE A 66 2.59 2.56 13.67
N SER A 67 3.27 3.73 13.72
CA SER A 67 4.57 3.91 13.08
C SER A 67 5.60 3.02 13.74
N ILE A 68 6.34 2.25 12.93
CA ILE A 68 7.35 1.34 13.45
C ILE A 68 8.45 2.09 14.20
N GLU A 69 8.79 3.30 13.76
CA GLU A 69 9.73 4.20 14.46
C GLU A 69 9.23 4.55 15.86
N THR A 70 7.97 4.98 15.98
CA THR A 70 7.36 5.35 17.27
C THR A 70 7.23 4.16 18.22
N ILE A 71 6.86 2.98 17.70
CA ILE A 71 6.78 1.74 18.50
C ILE A 71 8.17 1.40 19.07
N ILE A 72 9.22 1.47 18.24
CA ILE A 72 10.59 1.17 18.66
C ILE A 72 11.10 2.20 19.67
N GLU A 73 10.80 3.49 19.47
CA GLU A 73 11.14 4.52 20.44
C GLU A 73 10.47 4.31 21.79
N HIS A 74 9.20 3.91 21.79
CA HIS A 74 8.49 3.57 23.01
C HIS A 74 9.15 2.38 23.73
N ILE A 75 9.48 1.31 23.00
CA ILE A 75 10.21 0.15 23.56
C ILE A 75 11.54 0.59 24.18
N PHE A 76 12.29 1.48 23.51
CA PHE A 76 13.57 1.95 24.04
C PHE A 76 13.45 2.88 25.26
N ASN A 77 12.34 3.60 25.40
CA ASN A 77 12.11 4.45 26.57
C ASN A 77 11.78 3.63 27.82
N GLU A 78 11.18 2.45 27.65
CA GLU A 78 10.92 1.48 28.72
C GLU A 78 12.14 0.57 29.02
N ASP A 79 13.13 0.51 28.11
CA ASP A 79 14.32 -0.32 28.26
C ASP A 79 15.24 0.19 29.40
N PRO A 80 15.71 -0.69 30.32
CA PRO A 80 16.69 -0.32 31.31
C PRO A 80 18.02 0.15 30.66
N PRO A 81 18.83 0.99 31.35
CA PRO A 81 20.04 1.60 30.79
C PRO A 81 21.03 0.61 30.15
N LEU A 82 21.08 -0.63 30.66
CA LEU A 82 21.95 -1.69 30.14
C LEU A 82 21.58 -2.14 28.71
N LEU A 83 20.30 -2.08 28.34
CA LEU A 83 19.79 -2.46 27.02
C LEU A 83 19.89 -1.34 25.97
N GLN A 84 20.28 -0.13 26.39
CA GLN A 84 20.46 1.01 25.48
C GLN A 84 21.77 0.94 24.66
N ARG A 85 22.66 -0.02 24.97
CA ARG A 85 23.88 -0.29 24.18
C ARG A 85 23.52 -0.87 22.81
N ASN A 86 24.28 -0.50 21.77
CA ASN A 86 24.05 -0.96 20.39
C ASN A 86 22.62 -0.69 19.86
N ARG A 87 22.04 0.46 20.22
CA ARG A 87 20.66 0.87 19.85
C ARG A 87 20.35 0.63 18.37
N ALA A 88 21.28 0.95 17.45
CA ALA A 88 21.08 0.75 16.02
C ALA A 88 20.86 -0.72 15.62
N LYS A 89 21.71 -1.64 16.11
CA LYS A 89 21.59 -3.08 15.82
C LYS A 89 20.34 -3.67 16.47
N ARG A 90 20.02 -3.25 17.70
CA ARG A 90 18.79 -3.67 18.39
C ARG A 90 17.54 -3.15 17.68
N ALA A 91 17.56 -1.91 17.21
CA ALA A 91 16.45 -1.33 16.44
C ALA A 91 16.21 -2.11 15.15
N GLN A 92 17.26 -2.52 14.43
CA GLN A 92 17.12 -3.38 13.25
C GLN A 92 16.47 -4.72 13.58
N GLY A 93 16.90 -5.38 14.67
CA GLY A 93 16.28 -6.63 15.13
C GLY A 93 14.82 -6.46 15.53
N LEU A 94 14.49 -5.37 16.23
CA LEU A 94 13.11 -5.04 16.59
C LEU A 94 12.25 -4.76 15.35
N LYS A 95 12.77 -4.04 14.34
CA LYS A 95 12.06 -3.81 13.07
C LYS A 95 11.69 -5.13 12.41
N GLN A 96 12.65 -6.05 12.33
CA GLN A 96 12.43 -7.37 11.73
C GLN A 96 11.34 -8.16 12.46
N LEU A 97 11.42 -8.24 13.80
CA LEU A 97 10.43 -8.93 14.63
C LEU A 97 9.04 -8.32 14.49
N LEU A 98 8.95 -6.99 14.49
CA LEU A 98 7.68 -6.28 14.35
C LEU A 98 7.03 -6.56 12.99
N ILE A 99 7.80 -6.56 11.90
CA ILE A 99 7.30 -6.90 10.56
C ILE A 99 6.81 -8.35 10.51
N GLU A 100 7.54 -9.28 11.11
CA GLU A 100 7.17 -10.71 11.15
C GLU A 100 5.91 -10.98 11.99
N GLU A 101 5.66 -10.18 13.03
CA GLU A 101 4.48 -10.32 13.90
C GLU A 101 3.26 -9.53 13.44
N ALA A 102 3.41 -8.66 12.44
CA ALA A 102 2.32 -7.82 11.94
C ALA A 102 1.34 -8.62 11.08
N ASP A 103 0.04 -8.36 11.25
CA ASP A 103 -1.00 -8.87 10.36
C ASP A 103 -1.08 -8.04 9.08
N ILE A 104 -0.84 -6.72 9.21
CA ILE A 104 -0.86 -5.77 8.09
C ILE A 104 0.36 -4.85 8.18
N VAL A 105 1.13 -4.81 7.10
CA VAL A 105 2.23 -3.85 6.93
C VAL A 105 1.85 -2.85 5.87
N VAL A 106 1.84 -1.56 6.22
CA VAL A 106 1.48 -0.48 5.31
C VAL A 106 2.70 0.40 5.03
N CYS A 107 3.05 0.56 3.76
CA CYS A 107 4.16 1.39 3.32
C CYS A 107 3.97 1.82 1.86
N THR A 108 4.84 2.70 1.35
CA THR A 108 4.87 3.00 -0.09
C THR A 108 5.55 1.87 -0.86
N LEU A 109 5.21 1.70 -2.14
CA LEU A 109 5.80 0.67 -3.01
C LEU A 109 7.33 0.68 -3.00
N ASN A 110 7.93 1.87 -3.06
CA ASN A 110 9.38 2.06 -3.03
C ASN A 110 10.02 1.64 -1.70
N TYR A 111 9.28 1.73 -0.58
CA TYR A 111 9.80 1.35 0.73
C TYR A 111 10.06 -0.17 0.82
N CYS A 112 9.31 -0.98 0.09
CA CYS A 112 9.54 -2.42 -0.04
C CYS A 112 10.90 -2.78 -0.68
N GLY A 113 11.63 -1.79 -1.23
CA GLY A 113 13.00 -1.96 -1.72
C GLY A 113 14.06 -1.98 -0.60
N ASN A 114 13.70 -1.61 0.63
CA ASN A 114 14.67 -1.55 1.73
C ASN A 114 15.06 -2.94 2.26
N SER A 115 16.19 -3.03 2.98
CA SER A 115 16.75 -4.28 3.49
C SER A 115 15.87 -5.01 4.52
N GLN A 116 14.94 -4.30 5.17
CA GLN A 116 13.94 -4.93 6.03
C GLN A 116 12.97 -5.84 5.25
N PHE A 117 12.84 -5.60 3.94
CA PHE A 117 12.08 -6.42 3.02
C PHE A 117 12.97 -7.35 2.19
N ASP A 118 14.19 -7.64 2.66
CA ASP A 118 14.99 -8.67 2.01
C ASP A 118 14.30 -10.04 2.18
N PRO A 119 13.96 -10.75 1.09
CA PRO A 119 13.37 -12.08 1.18
C PRO A 119 14.20 -13.04 2.04
N PHE A 120 15.53 -12.92 2.07
CA PHE A 120 16.36 -13.78 2.93
C PHE A 120 16.27 -13.43 4.41
N CYS A 121 15.94 -12.18 4.75
CA CYS A 121 15.73 -11.75 6.13
C CYS A 121 14.33 -12.13 6.61
N LEU A 122 13.31 -11.96 5.76
CA LEU A 122 11.91 -12.24 6.09
C LEU A 122 11.52 -13.72 5.93
N ALA A 123 12.20 -14.46 5.07
CA ALA A 123 12.02 -15.91 4.99
C ALA A 123 12.67 -16.53 6.23
N ARG A 124 11.84 -16.89 7.20
CA ARG A 124 12.22 -17.91 8.19
C ARG A 124 12.75 -19.15 7.43
N GLN A 125 13.45 -20.03 8.13
CA GLN A 125 13.89 -21.34 7.62
C GLN A 125 12.78 -22.20 6.97
N SER A 126 11.51 -21.78 7.05
CA SER A 126 10.37 -22.30 6.31
C SER A 126 10.22 -21.62 4.94
N GLN A 127 10.15 -22.43 3.88
CA GLN A 127 9.91 -22.11 2.47
C GLN A 127 8.57 -21.39 2.14
N ARG A 128 8.07 -20.50 3.00
CA ARG A 128 6.78 -19.79 2.83
C ARG A 128 7.02 -18.32 2.48
N PRO A 129 6.17 -17.72 1.63
CA PRO A 129 6.24 -16.29 1.35
C PRO A 129 5.99 -15.50 2.64
N SER A 130 6.72 -14.42 2.82
CA SER A 130 6.59 -13.55 4.00
C SER A 130 5.31 -12.71 3.97
N PHE A 131 4.71 -12.55 2.78
CA PHE A 131 3.44 -11.88 2.57
C PHE A 131 2.59 -12.69 1.59
N ASP A 132 1.36 -13.01 1.99
CA ASP A 132 0.44 -13.78 1.14
C ASP A 132 -0.23 -12.93 0.07
N CYS A 133 -0.51 -11.66 0.40
CA CYS A 133 -1.29 -10.74 -0.41
C CYS A 133 -0.63 -9.35 -0.47
N LEU A 134 -0.66 -8.74 -1.65
CA LEU A 134 -0.32 -7.33 -1.87
C LEU A 134 -1.60 -6.58 -2.24
N ILE A 135 -1.91 -5.52 -1.50
CA ILE A 135 -2.96 -4.57 -1.86
C ILE A 135 -2.28 -3.26 -2.26
N VAL A 136 -2.56 -2.78 -3.47
CA VAL A 136 -2.05 -1.49 -3.96
C VAL A 136 -3.23 -0.54 -4.11
N ASP A 137 -3.28 0.48 -3.25
CA ASP A 137 -4.22 1.59 -3.37
C ASP A 137 -3.72 2.61 -4.41
N GLU A 138 -4.63 3.30 -5.09
CA GLU A 138 -4.33 4.24 -6.18
C GLU A 138 -3.41 3.64 -7.26
N ALA A 139 -3.64 2.39 -7.65
CA ALA A 139 -2.77 1.64 -8.56
C ALA A 139 -2.64 2.25 -9.97
N SER A 140 -3.56 3.14 -10.36
CA SER A 140 -3.46 3.93 -11.60
C SER A 140 -2.39 5.03 -11.53
N GLN A 141 -1.99 5.46 -10.33
CA GLN A 141 -1.00 6.53 -10.10
C GLN A 141 0.43 6.04 -9.90
N CYS A 142 0.67 4.72 -9.95
CA CYS A 142 2.02 4.15 -9.85
C CYS A 142 2.54 3.67 -11.20
N LEU A 143 3.86 3.78 -11.39
CA LEU A 143 4.50 3.14 -12.55
C LEU A 143 4.42 1.63 -12.37
N GLU A 144 4.33 0.92 -13.49
CA GLU A 144 4.33 -0.54 -13.47
C GLU A 144 5.54 -1.11 -12.71
N ILE A 145 6.72 -0.49 -12.86
CA ILE A 145 7.95 -0.92 -12.17
C ILE A 145 7.86 -0.77 -10.65
N ASP A 146 7.08 0.19 -10.14
CA ASP A 146 6.93 0.40 -8.70
C ASP A 146 6.21 -0.79 -8.05
N VAL A 147 5.20 -1.36 -8.74
CA VAL A 147 4.45 -2.53 -8.27
C VAL A 147 5.33 -3.79 -8.25
N PHE A 148 6.34 -3.87 -9.12
CA PHE A 148 7.27 -5.00 -9.12
C PHE A 148 8.19 -5.04 -7.88
N ILE A 149 8.41 -3.91 -7.21
CA ILE A 149 9.27 -3.83 -6.01
C ILE A 149 8.77 -4.77 -4.91
N PRO A 150 7.50 -4.72 -4.45
CA PRO A 150 6.98 -5.68 -3.48
C PRO A 150 6.74 -7.09 -4.04
N LEU A 151 6.51 -7.26 -5.36
CA LEU A 151 6.28 -8.58 -5.94
C LEU A 151 7.48 -9.53 -5.79
N ARG A 152 8.70 -9.00 -5.64
CA ARG A 152 9.90 -9.79 -5.34
C ARG A 152 9.82 -10.58 -4.03
N LEU A 153 8.86 -10.27 -3.16
CA LEU A 153 8.66 -10.91 -1.86
C LEU A 153 7.95 -12.28 -1.95
N GLY A 154 7.69 -12.77 -3.16
CA GLY A 154 7.03 -14.08 -3.37
C GLY A 154 5.53 -14.04 -3.15
N ILE A 155 4.91 -12.86 -3.28
CA ILE A 155 3.49 -12.65 -3.04
C ILE A 155 2.65 -13.44 -4.03
N ARG A 156 1.62 -14.14 -3.53
CA ARG A 156 0.78 -15.04 -4.33
C ARG A 156 -0.48 -14.38 -4.87
N HIS A 157 -0.99 -13.39 -4.13
CA HIS A 157 -2.21 -12.68 -4.48
C HIS A 157 -1.93 -11.19 -4.58
N ILE A 158 -2.38 -10.56 -5.65
CA ILE A 158 -2.30 -9.11 -5.81
C ILE A 158 -3.71 -8.55 -6.04
N LEU A 159 -4.05 -7.54 -5.25
CA LEU A 159 -5.25 -6.73 -5.41
C LEU A 159 -4.82 -5.32 -5.76
N LEU A 160 -5.19 -4.88 -6.96
CA LEU A 160 -4.92 -3.53 -7.42
C LEU A 160 -6.23 -2.74 -7.35
N VAL A 161 -6.27 -1.73 -6.48
CA VAL A 161 -7.41 -0.84 -6.29
C VAL A 161 -7.09 0.48 -7.00
N HIS A 162 -8.03 0.97 -7.81
CA HIS A 162 -7.84 2.21 -8.53
C HIS A 162 -9.16 2.90 -8.85
N ASP A 163 -9.05 4.17 -9.21
CA ASP A 163 -10.07 4.91 -9.93
C ASP A 163 -9.73 4.89 -11.44
N PRO A 164 -10.61 4.39 -12.31
CA PRO A 164 -10.39 4.33 -13.76
C PRO A 164 -10.37 5.71 -14.45
N GLU A 165 -10.92 6.75 -13.83
CA GLU A 165 -10.96 8.10 -14.39
C GLU A 165 -9.75 8.96 -14.00
N GLN A 166 -8.90 8.46 -13.11
CA GLN A 166 -7.68 9.15 -12.69
C GLN A 166 -6.62 9.23 -13.80
N LEU A 167 -5.78 10.27 -13.70
CA LEU A 167 -4.65 10.49 -14.61
C LEU A 167 -3.52 9.47 -14.39
N PRO A 168 -2.74 9.13 -15.43
CA PRO A 168 -1.58 8.25 -15.29
C PRO A 168 -0.46 8.88 -14.45
N PRO A 169 0.50 8.09 -13.95
CA PRO A 169 1.66 8.60 -13.22
C PRO A 169 2.44 9.64 -14.03
N THR A 170 2.92 10.66 -13.31
CA THR A 170 3.69 11.74 -13.93
C THR A 170 5.09 11.26 -14.30
N VAL A 171 5.43 11.32 -15.60
CA VAL A 171 6.77 11.02 -16.12
C VAL A 171 7.34 12.28 -16.77
N ILE A 172 8.50 12.74 -16.27
CA ILE A 172 9.13 13.99 -16.73
C ILE A 172 9.71 13.86 -18.15
N SER A 173 10.18 12.67 -18.52
CA SER A 173 10.85 12.45 -19.80
C SER A 173 9.86 12.21 -20.93
N ASN A 174 9.79 13.15 -21.89
CA ASN A 174 8.99 12.98 -23.12
C ASN A 174 9.37 11.71 -23.90
N ARG A 175 10.65 11.34 -23.92
CA ARG A 175 11.09 10.10 -24.56
C ARG A 175 10.49 8.87 -23.87
N ALA A 176 10.39 8.89 -22.54
CA ALA A 176 9.80 7.80 -21.77
C ALA A 176 8.27 7.77 -21.94
N LEU A 177 7.59 8.93 -21.97
CA LEU A 177 6.17 9.03 -22.31
C LEU A 177 5.85 8.43 -23.68
N ASN A 178 6.66 8.76 -24.71
CA ASN A 178 6.51 8.18 -26.04
C ASN A 178 6.73 6.66 -26.06
N ALA A 179 7.51 6.13 -25.11
CA ALA A 179 7.72 4.70 -24.91
C ALA A 179 6.68 4.05 -23.98
N LYS A 180 5.58 4.76 -23.63
CA LYS A 180 4.52 4.32 -22.71
C LYS A 180 4.99 4.01 -21.29
N PHE A 181 6.06 4.65 -20.83
CA PHE A 181 6.58 4.42 -19.47
C PHE A 181 5.61 4.84 -18.38
N SER A 182 4.71 5.80 -18.65
CA SER A 182 3.64 6.20 -17.73
C SER A 182 2.46 5.22 -17.69
N GLN A 183 2.49 4.12 -18.46
CA GLN A 183 1.44 3.12 -18.40
C GLN A 183 1.53 2.36 -17.06
N SER A 184 0.43 2.32 -16.31
CA SER A 184 0.36 1.54 -15.07
C SER A 184 0.16 0.05 -15.35
N LEU A 185 0.50 -0.80 -14.38
CA LEU A 185 0.22 -2.24 -14.47
C LEU A 185 -1.27 -2.50 -14.67
N MET A 186 -2.12 -1.72 -13.98
CA MET A 186 -3.57 -1.80 -14.10
C MET A 186 -4.04 -1.52 -15.52
N GLU A 187 -3.61 -0.40 -16.12
CA GLU A 187 -3.96 -0.05 -17.50
C GLU A 187 -3.54 -1.12 -18.50
N ARG A 188 -2.34 -1.70 -18.30
CA ARG A 188 -1.85 -2.79 -19.16
C ARG A 188 -2.70 -4.04 -19.03
N LEU A 189 -3.00 -4.47 -17.80
CA LEU A 189 -3.84 -5.63 -17.55
C LEU A 189 -5.26 -5.43 -18.09
N TYR A 190 -5.89 -4.29 -17.82
CA TYR A 190 -7.23 -3.96 -18.31
C TYR A 190 -7.30 -4.06 -19.86
N SER A 191 -6.32 -3.49 -20.57
CA SER A 191 -6.23 -3.58 -22.03
C SER A 191 -6.07 -5.02 -22.53
N LEU A 192 -5.24 -5.84 -21.86
CA LEU A 192 -5.04 -7.25 -22.19
C LEU A 192 -6.29 -8.10 -21.96
N PHE A 193 -7.04 -7.88 -20.88
CA PHE A 193 -8.23 -8.67 -20.60
C PHE A 193 -9.42 -8.24 -21.46
N LYS A 194 -9.55 -6.94 -21.74
CA LYS A 194 -10.56 -6.42 -22.68
C LYS A 194 -10.37 -6.98 -24.08
N SER A 195 -9.12 -7.04 -24.57
CA SER A 195 -8.81 -7.58 -25.90
C SER A 195 -9.03 -9.09 -26.02
N ASN A 196 -8.99 -9.82 -24.92
CA ASN A 196 -9.20 -11.27 -24.89
C ASN A 196 -10.63 -11.69 -24.48
N ASN A 197 -11.57 -10.76 -24.34
CA ASN A 197 -12.92 -11.02 -23.79
C ASN A 197 -12.90 -11.72 -22.41
N LEU A 198 -11.83 -11.53 -21.63
CA LEU A 198 -11.62 -12.16 -20.32
C LEU A 198 -12.04 -11.23 -19.17
N ILE A 199 -12.98 -10.32 -19.42
CA ILE A 199 -13.42 -9.30 -18.45
C ILE A 199 -13.98 -9.95 -17.18
N SER A 200 -14.54 -11.17 -17.27
CA SER A 200 -15.03 -11.93 -16.12
C SER A 200 -13.94 -12.37 -15.13
N VAL A 201 -12.65 -12.35 -15.52
CA VAL A 201 -11.52 -12.74 -14.66
C VAL A 201 -11.00 -11.54 -13.86
N LEU A 202 -11.41 -10.31 -14.21
CA LEU A 202 -11.01 -9.10 -13.53
C LEU A 202 -12.01 -8.76 -12.42
N ASN A 203 -11.81 -9.30 -11.21
CA ASN A 203 -12.27 -8.61 -9.99
C ASN A 203 -11.35 -7.41 -9.73
N ILE A 204 -11.36 -6.44 -10.66
CA ILE A 204 -10.89 -5.08 -10.37
C ILE A 204 -11.99 -4.49 -9.52
N ILE A 205 -11.68 -4.20 -8.25
CA ILE A 205 -12.58 -3.42 -7.41
C ILE A 205 -12.55 -2.00 -7.96
N ASN A 206 -13.37 -1.74 -8.98
CA ASN A 206 -13.76 -0.38 -9.35
C ASN A 206 -14.48 0.20 -8.14
N GLN A 207 -13.88 1.19 -7.49
CA GLN A 207 -14.50 1.87 -6.37
C GLN A 207 -15.57 2.85 -6.88
N ASP A 208 -16.76 2.33 -7.19
CA ASP A 208 -17.99 3.11 -7.06
C ASP A 208 -18.62 2.79 -5.70
N TRP A 209 -18.18 3.48 -4.65
CA TRP A 209 -18.87 3.52 -3.36
C TRP A 209 -20.16 4.37 -3.39
N HIS A 210 -20.73 4.59 -4.59
CA HIS A 210 -22.06 5.15 -4.82
C HIS A 210 -22.71 4.42 -6.00
N ALA A 211 -23.49 3.37 -5.74
CA ALA A 211 -24.48 2.94 -6.73
C ALA A 211 -25.61 4.00 -6.82
N PRO A 212 -26.36 4.15 -7.95
CA PRO A 212 -26.41 3.30 -9.14
C PRO A 212 -26.67 4.07 -10.47
N ILE A 213 -25.70 4.34 -11.35
CA ILE A 213 -26.01 4.77 -12.73
C ILE A 213 -24.94 4.22 -13.68
N GLN A 214 -25.37 3.50 -14.73
CA GLN A 214 -24.57 2.92 -15.83
C GLN A 214 -23.93 1.55 -15.57
N ASP A 215 -24.77 0.52 -15.42
CA ASP A 215 -24.75 -0.64 -16.34
C ASP A 215 -25.67 -1.75 -15.82
N ALA A 216 -26.82 -1.88 -16.48
CA ALA A 216 -27.73 -3.00 -16.29
C ALA A 216 -27.17 -4.32 -16.87
N GLU A 217 -26.01 -4.29 -17.55
CA GLU A 217 -25.41 -5.45 -18.22
C GLU A 217 -24.34 -6.18 -17.39
N ASN A 218 -23.76 -5.56 -16.35
CA ASN A 218 -22.68 -6.15 -15.54
C ASN A 218 -23.13 -6.93 -14.29
N ARG A 219 -24.44 -7.16 -14.11
CA ARG A 219 -25.00 -7.78 -12.89
C ARG A 219 -24.81 -9.30 -12.74
N GLN A 220 -23.96 -9.94 -13.53
CA GLN A 220 -23.88 -11.41 -13.54
C GLN A 220 -22.61 -12.04 -12.97
N CYS A 221 -21.73 -11.27 -12.33
CA CYS A 221 -20.56 -11.83 -11.65
C CYS A 221 -20.58 -11.47 -10.15
N ILE A 222 -21.47 -12.09 -9.39
CA ILE A 222 -21.43 -12.07 -7.92
C ILE A 222 -21.56 -13.52 -7.44
N PHE A 223 -20.45 -14.01 -6.86
CA PHE A 223 -20.27 -15.22 -6.06
C PHE A 223 -21.12 -16.47 -6.40
N ASN A 224 -20.46 -17.45 -7.01
CA ASN A 224 -20.62 -18.87 -6.69
C ASN A 224 -19.24 -19.52 -6.63
#